data_AF-A0AAD2GGZ7-F1
#
_entry.id   AF-A0AAD2GGZ7-F1
#
_cell.length_a   1.000
_cell.length_b   1.000
_cell.length_c   1.000
_cell.angle_alpha   90.00
_cell.angle_beta   90.00
_cell.angle_gamma   90.00
#
_symmetry.space_group_name_H-M   'P 1'
#
loop_
_entity.id
_entity.type
_entity.pdbx_description
1 polymer ?
#
loop_
_entity_poly.entity_id
_entity_poly.type
_entity_poly.pdbx_seq_one_letter_code
_entity_poly.pdbx_strand_id
1 'polypeptide(L)'
;MAKQRDFEQITTHQHCRLYPLDGYITMNVCKMSSTQAGRIRDMSLSDLQQQEFVSPEEFAYITGRTYKAAKNIMDRNESLLIKEYATPDATRPKRFIRLQHYWAAIINNKASLTPREHLFINEIRNNKTLYREMMKINLKIREGREVSKKKPRYSHQSQSAA
;
A
#
# COMPACT_ATOMS: atom_id res chain seq x y z
N MET A 1 -2.76 7.55 -28.69
CA MET A 1 -2.51 6.15 -29.10
C MET A 1 -2.45 5.19 -27.90
N ALA A 2 -1.47 5.29 -26.97
CA ALA A 2 -1.35 4.33 -25.85
C ALA A 2 -2.52 4.37 -24.84
N LYS A 3 -2.91 5.56 -24.38
CA LYS A 3 -4.01 5.74 -23.42
C LYS A 3 -5.36 5.17 -23.88
N GLN A 4 -5.66 5.26 -25.18
CA GLN A 4 -6.92 4.78 -25.75
C GLN A 4 -6.95 3.25 -25.79
N ARG A 5 -5.84 2.63 -26.22
CA ARG A 5 -5.68 1.16 -26.17
C ARG A 5 -5.72 0.61 -24.75
N ASP A 6 -5.07 1.29 -23.80
CA ASP A 6 -5.11 0.88 -22.38
C ASP A 6 -6.53 0.96 -21.81
N PHE A 7 -7.29 1.99 -22.17
CA PHE A 7 -8.70 2.14 -21.77
C PHE A 7 -9.55 1.01 -22.36
N GLU A 8 -9.46 0.79 -23.67
CA GLU A 8 -10.17 -0.30 -24.35
C GLU A 8 -9.80 -1.68 -23.78
N GLN A 9 -8.53 -1.92 -23.45
CA GLN A 9 -8.07 -3.15 -22.82
C GLN A 9 -8.59 -3.32 -21.40
N ILE A 10 -8.62 -2.28 -20.58
CA ILE A 10 -9.19 -2.35 -19.23
C ILE A 10 -10.68 -2.61 -19.30
N THR A 11 -11.39 -1.91 -20.19
CA THR A 11 -12.82 -2.11 -20.42
C THR A 11 -13.10 -3.52 -20.93
N THR A 12 -12.28 -4.07 -21.83
CA THR A 12 -12.44 -5.46 -22.29
C THR A 12 -12.06 -6.49 -21.23
N HIS A 13 -10.99 -6.27 -20.45
CA HIS A 13 -10.62 -7.14 -19.33
C HIS A 13 -11.64 -7.08 -18.17
N GLN A 14 -12.44 -6.01 -18.05
CA GLN A 14 -13.56 -5.98 -17.11
C GLN A 14 -14.63 -7.02 -17.44
N HIS A 15 -14.84 -7.36 -18.73
CA HIS A 15 -15.88 -8.32 -19.13
C HIS A 15 -15.58 -9.77 -18.72
N CYS A 16 -14.33 -10.10 -18.41
CA CYS A 16 -13.93 -11.43 -17.94
C CYS A 16 -13.82 -11.53 -16.41
N ARG A 17 -14.10 -10.45 -15.69
CA ARG A 17 -13.99 -10.37 -14.23
C ARG A 17 -15.36 -10.54 -13.58
N LEU A 18 -15.42 -11.33 -12.52
CA LEU A 18 -16.61 -11.41 -11.66
C LEU A 18 -16.83 -10.09 -10.91
N TYR A 19 -15.74 -9.42 -10.53
CA TYR A 19 -15.76 -8.12 -9.86
C TYR A 19 -15.04 -7.08 -10.73
N PRO A 20 -15.76 -6.40 -11.64
CA PRO A 20 -15.17 -5.43 -12.54
C PRO A 20 -14.57 -4.26 -11.76
N LEU A 21 -13.37 -3.85 -12.16
CA LEU A 21 -12.71 -2.67 -11.59
C LEU A 21 -13.36 -1.39 -12.11
N ASP A 22 -13.35 -0.33 -11.29
CA ASP A 22 -13.68 1.01 -11.75
C ASP A 22 -12.57 1.51 -12.69
N GLY A 23 -12.91 1.64 -13.98
CA GLY A 23 -11.97 2.08 -15.01
C GLY A 23 -11.50 3.52 -14.84
N TYR A 24 -12.36 4.41 -14.32
CA TYR A 24 -11.98 5.80 -14.03
C TYR A 24 -10.93 5.85 -12.92
N ILE A 25 -11.14 5.09 -11.84
CA ILE A 25 -10.19 5.04 -10.73
C ILE A 25 -8.87 4.45 -11.20
N THR A 26 -8.90 3.30 -11.86
CA THR A 26 -7.70 2.60 -12.31
C THR A 26 -6.84 3.45 -13.26
N MET A 27 -7.47 4.10 -14.25
CA MET A 27 -6.75 4.87 -15.27
C MET A 27 -6.47 6.32 -14.86
N ASN A 28 -7.49 7.03 -14.39
CA ASN A 28 -7.39 8.47 -14.21
C ASN A 28 -6.85 8.86 -12.83
N VAL A 29 -7.19 8.10 -11.79
CA VAL A 29 -6.71 8.36 -10.43
C VAL A 29 -5.41 7.62 -10.17
N CYS A 30 -5.41 6.31 -10.39
CA CYS A 30 -4.26 5.46 -10.08
C CYS A 30 -3.16 5.50 -11.15
N LYS A 31 -3.45 6.01 -12.35
CA LYS A 31 -2.49 6.11 -13.48
C LYS A 31 -1.84 4.77 -13.82
N MET A 32 -2.62 3.68 -13.76
CA MET A 32 -2.15 2.35 -14.12
C MET A 32 -2.28 2.11 -15.63
N SER A 33 -1.44 1.25 -16.17
CA SER A 33 -1.63 0.60 -17.47
C SER A 33 -2.61 -0.57 -17.36
N SER A 34 -3.11 -1.07 -18.49
CA SER A 34 -3.96 -2.26 -18.55
C SER A 34 -3.32 -3.49 -17.89
N THR A 35 -2.03 -3.71 -18.15
CA THR A 35 -1.27 -4.81 -17.55
C THR A 35 -1.17 -4.71 -16.03
N GLN A 36 -1.04 -3.49 -15.49
CA GLN A 36 -1.02 -3.27 -14.05
C GLN A 36 -2.42 -3.48 -13.45
N ALA A 37 -3.47 -2.95 -14.08
CA ALA A 37 -4.84 -3.20 -13.67
C ALA A 37 -5.18 -4.69 -13.61
N GLY A 38 -4.71 -5.46 -14.60
CA GLY A 38 -4.90 -6.91 -14.68
C GLY A 38 -4.26 -7.71 -13.55
N ARG A 39 -3.38 -7.11 -12.74
CA ARG A 39 -2.76 -7.76 -11.57
C ARG A 39 -3.57 -7.61 -10.28
N ILE A 40 -4.61 -6.77 -10.27
CA ILE A 40 -5.51 -6.63 -9.13
C ILE A 40 -6.39 -7.88 -9.09
N ARG A 41 -6.39 -8.60 -7.95
CA ARG A 41 -7.22 -9.81 -7.75
C ARG A 41 -8.68 -9.56 -8.09
N ASP A 42 -9.33 -10.58 -8.65
CA ASP A 42 -10.75 -10.53 -9.03
C ASP A 42 -11.67 -10.78 -7.83
N MET A 43 -11.81 -9.75 -6.98
CA MET A 43 -12.64 -9.75 -5.79
C MET A 43 -13.29 -8.38 -5.58
N SER A 44 -14.31 -8.32 -4.73
CA SER A 44 -14.98 -7.06 -4.42
C SER A 44 -14.03 -6.07 -3.74
N LEU A 45 -14.31 -4.77 -3.86
CA LEU A 45 -13.50 -3.74 -3.19
C LEU A 45 -13.49 -3.93 -1.67
N SER A 46 -14.63 -4.35 -1.09
CA SER A 46 -14.75 -4.65 0.33
C SER A 46 -13.83 -5.80 0.73
N ASP A 47 -13.83 -6.91 -0.02
CA ASP A 47 -12.97 -8.05 0.29
C ASP A 47 -11.49 -7.71 0.14
N LEU A 48 -11.16 -6.88 -0.85
CA LEU A 48 -9.81 -6.41 -1.08
C LEU A 48 -9.31 -5.52 0.08
N GLN A 49 -10.19 -4.69 0.66
CA GLN A 49 -9.89 -3.86 1.83
C GLN A 49 -9.65 -4.68 3.10
N GLN A 50 -10.18 -5.90 3.20
CA GLN A 50 -9.97 -6.78 4.34
C GLN A 50 -8.69 -7.63 4.25
N GLN A 51 -8.02 -7.65 3.09
CA GLN A 51 -6.80 -8.44 2.91
C GLN A 51 -5.68 -7.91 3.81
N GLU A 52 -4.90 -8.82 4.41
CA GLU A 52 -3.72 -8.41 5.19
C GLU A 52 -2.60 -7.88 4.30
N PHE A 53 -2.37 -8.58 3.19
CA PHE A 53 -1.32 -8.27 2.24
C PHE A 53 -1.91 -7.93 0.88
N VAL A 54 -1.51 -6.77 0.37
CA VAL A 54 -1.96 -6.27 -0.93
C VAL A 54 -0.77 -5.90 -1.81
N SER A 55 -0.89 -6.15 -3.11
CA SER A 55 0.11 -5.73 -4.09
C SER A 55 0.16 -4.20 -4.22
N PRO A 56 1.22 -3.62 -4.82
CA PRO A 56 1.27 -2.18 -5.08
C PRO A 56 0.10 -1.70 -5.93
N GLU A 57 -0.33 -2.52 -6.89
CA GLU A 57 -1.49 -2.27 -7.74
C GLU A 57 -2.79 -2.22 -6.92
N GLU A 58 -3.03 -3.25 -6.09
CA GLU A 58 -4.20 -3.30 -5.21
C GLU A 58 -4.23 -2.14 -4.22
N PHE A 59 -3.09 -1.85 -3.60
CA PHE A 59 -2.97 -0.75 -2.65
C PHE A 59 -3.30 0.61 -3.26
N ALA A 60 -2.78 0.90 -4.45
CA ALA A 60 -3.08 2.13 -5.16
C ALA A 60 -4.58 2.24 -5.47
N TYR A 61 -5.22 1.15 -5.87
CA TYR A 61 -6.66 1.10 -6.17
C TYR A 61 -7.52 1.32 -4.92
N ILE A 62 -7.19 0.64 -3.81
CA ILE A 62 -7.88 0.79 -2.52
C ILE A 62 -7.76 2.22 -1.99
N THR A 63 -6.54 2.75 -1.96
CA THR A 63 -6.25 4.07 -1.40
C THR A 63 -6.61 5.22 -2.33
N GLY A 64 -6.90 4.96 -3.61
CA GLY A 64 -7.08 6.01 -4.60
C GLY A 64 -5.82 6.86 -4.83
N ARG A 65 -4.63 6.28 -4.60
CA ARG A 65 -3.36 6.92 -4.90
C ARG A 65 -2.87 6.52 -6.28
N THR A 66 -1.99 7.33 -6.86
CA THR A 66 -1.25 6.91 -8.07
C THR A 66 -0.39 5.69 -7.76
N TYR A 67 -0.21 4.81 -8.74
CA TYR A 67 0.70 3.66 -8.64
C TYR A 67 2.13 4.07 -8.26
N LYS A 68 2.60 5.20 -8.81
CA LYS A 68 3.90 5.78 -8.45
C LYS A 68 3.96 6.18 -6.98
N ALA A 69 2.91 6.83 -6.45
CA ALA A 69 2.85 7.21 -5.05
C ALA A 69 2.79 5.97 -4.13
N ALA A 70 2.04 4.94 -4.49
CA ALA A 70 2.02 3.66 -3.78
C ALA A 70 3.42 3.06 -3.66
N LYS A 71 4.16 2.95 -4.76
CA LYS A 71 5.55 2.48 -4.74
C LYS A 71 6.46 3.34 -3.87
N ASN A 72 6.35 4.66 -3.96
CA ASN A 72 7.13 5.56 -3.12
C ASN A 72 6.83 5.37 -1.62
N ILE A 73 5.57 5.10 -1.25
CA ILE A 73 5.20 4.77 0.13
C ILE A 73 5.89 3.47 0.55
N MET A 74 5.87 2.44 -0.29
CA MET A 74 6.52 1.16 -0.02
C MET A 74 8.03 1.30 0.18
N ASP A 75 8.70 2.00 -0.74
CA ASP A 75 10.15 2.15 -0.72
C ASP A 75 10.62 2.98 0.49
N ARG A 76 9.80 3.90 0.99
CA ARG A 76 10.12 4.74 2.16
C ARG A 76 9.72 4.13 3.50
N ASN A 77 8.82 3.14 3.51
CA ASN A 77 8.28 2.56 4.73
C ASN A 77 8.52 1.05 4.74
N GLU A 78 9.76 0.65 4.99
CA GLU A 78 10.15 -0.77 5.03
C GLU A 78 9.34 -1.57 6.07
N SER A 79 8.88 -0.94 7.15
CA SER A 79 8.02 -1.58 8.15
C SER A 79 6.64 -2.00 7.62
N LEU A 80 6.17 -1.36 6.54
CA LEU A 80 4.90 -1.70 5.88
C LEU A 80 5.08 -2.76 4.80
N LEU A 81 6.33 -3.06 4.42
CA LEU A 81 6.68 -3.84 3.25
C LEU A 81 7.00 -5.29 3.64
N ILE A 82 6.39 -6.23 2.93
CA ILE A 82 6.81 -7.63 2.93
C ILE A 82 7.40 -7.95 1.57
N LYS A 83 8.54 -8.63 1.57
CA LYS A 83 9.21 -9.14 0.38
C LYS A 83 9.05 -10.66 0.34
N GLU A 84 8.44 -11.17 -0.70
CA GLU A 84 8.32 -12.60 -0.97
C GLU A 84 9.26 -12.95 -2.13
N TYR A 85 10.14 -13.91 -1.89
CA TYR A 85 11.15 -14.35 -2.85
C TYR A 85 10.72 -15.70 -3.44
N ALA A 86 10.68 -15.80 -4.78
CA ALA A 86 10.38 -17.08 -5.44
C ALA A 86 11.48 -18.12 -5.22
N THR A 87 12.72 -17.66 -5.14
CA THR A 87 13.92 -18.41 -4.73
C THR A 87 14.76 -17.52 -3.82
N PRO A 88 15.56 -18.06 -2.90
CA PRO A 88 16.37 -17.25 -1.97
C PRO A 88 17.21 -16.16 -2.65
N ASP A 89 17.73 -16.45 -3.85
CA ASP A 89 18.61 -15.54 -4.60
C ASP A 89 17.87 -14.67 -5.63
N ALA A 90 16.54 -14.64 -5.61
CA ALA A 90 15.76 -13.89 -6.58
C ALA A 90 16.06 -12.38 -6.49
N THR A 91 16.58 -11.80 -7.56
CA THR A 91 16.95 -10.37 -7.64
C THR A 91 15.74 -9.43 -7.49
N ARG A 92 14.53 -9.92 -7.79
CA ARG A 92 13.29 -9.12 -7.75
C ARG A 92 12.22 -9.83 -6.94
N PRO A 93 12.15 -9.60 -5.61
CA PRO A 93 11.07 -10.13 -4.80
C PRO A 93 9.73 -9.51 -5.19
N LYS A 94 8.66 -10.30 -5.06
CA LYS A 94 7.31 -9.75 -5.00
C LYS A 94 7.19 -8.93 -3.73
N ARG A 95 6.48 -7.82 -3.83
CA ARG A 95 6.38 -6.84 -2.76
C ARG A 95 4.92 -6.67 -2.38
N PHE A 96 4.62 -6.78 -1.10
CA PHE A 96 3.28 -6.58 -0.57
C PHE A 96 3.28 -5.54 0.54
N ILE A 97 2.16 -4.85 0.69
CA ILE A 97 1.93 -3.90 1.77
C ILE A 97 1.07 -4.57 2.82
N ARG A 98 1.47 -4.44 4.09
CA ARG A 98 0.61 -4.73 5.24
C ARG A 98 -0.45 -3.64 5.37
N LEU A 99 -1.65 -3.90 4.88
CA LEU A 99 -2.68 -2.88 4.69
C LEU A 99 -3.15 -2.28 6.03
N GLN A 100 -3.34 -3.11 7.06
CA GLN A 100 -3.74 -2.71 8.41
C GLN A 100 -2.69 -1.82 9.06
N HIS A 101 -1.41 -2.09 8.84
CA HIS A 101 -0.33 -1.25 9.36
C HIS A 101 -0.32 0.11 8.67
N TYR A 102 -0.66 0.17 7.38
CA TYR A 102 -0.82 1.43 6.68
C TYR A 102 -1.97 2.25 7.27
N TRP A 103 -3.16 1.66 7.39
CA TRP A 103 -4.33 2.33 7.98
C TRP A 103 -4.03 2.85 9.39
N ALA A 104 -3.43 2.00 10.23
CA ALA A 104 -2.99 2.39 11.56
C ALA A 104 -1.98 3.54 11.51
N ALA A 105 -1.04 3.57 10.56
CA ALA A 105 -0.06 4.64 10.44
C ALA A 105 -0.71 6.00 10.07
N ILE A 106 -1.79 5.99 9.29
CA ILE A 106 -2.44 7.21 8.80
C ILE A 106 -3.71 7.60 9.58
N ILE A 107 -4.17 6.79 10.53
CA ILE A 107 -5.44 7.00 11.26
C ILE A 107 -5.54 8.37 11.97
N ASN A 108 -4.39 8.87 12.46
CA ASN A 108 -4.27 10.17 13.13
C ASN A 108 -3.76 11.27 12.21
N ASN A 109 -3.42 10.92 10.97
CA ASN A 109 -2.96 11.88 9.99
C ASN A 109 -4.16 12.69 9.47
N LYS A 110 -4.04 14.03 9.50
CA LYS A 110 -5.05 14.95 8.98
C LYS A 110 -4.63 15.58 7.65
N ALA A 111 -3.36 15.43 7.26
CA ALA A 111 -2.80 16.04 6.05
C ALA A 111 -2.48 14.96 5.00
N SER A 112 -2.77 15.25 3.72
CA SER A 112 -2.38 14.40 2.58
C SER A 112 -3.12 13.05 2.47
N LEU A 113 -4.37 13.00 2.95
CA LEU A 113 -5.26 11.87 2.73
C LEU A 113 -6.03 12.03 1.42
N THR A 114 -6.25 10.92 0.71
CA THR A 114 -7.16 10.90 -0.44
C THR A 114 -8.61 10.85 0.04
N PRO A 115 -9.60 11.17 -0.83
CA PRO A 115 -11.01 11.01 -0.48
C PRO A 115 -11.37 9.58 -0.06
N ARG A 116 -10.79 8.56 -0.71
CA ARG A 116 -11.02 7.15 -0.36
C ARG A 116 -10.45 6.78 1.01
N GLU A 117 -9.26 7.28 1.32
CA GLU A 117 -8.66 7.08 2.64
C GLU A 117 -9.47 7.77 3.73
N HIS A 118 -10.01 8.96 3.46
CA HIS A 118 -10.91 9.65 4.38
C HIS A 118 -12.17 8.83 4.70
N LEU A 119 -12.81 8.28 3.67
CA LEU A 119 -14.00 7.42 3.85
C LEU A 119 -13.66 6.22 4.74
N PHE A 120 -12.59 5.50 4.43
CA PHE A 120 -12.20 4.32 5.18
C PHE A 120 -11.76 4.64 6.63
N ILE A 121 -11.03 5.73 6.85
CA ILE A 121 -10.67 6.18 8.21
C ILE A 121 -11.93 6.55 9.01
N ASN A 122 -12.93 7.16 8.38
CA ASN A 122 -14.19 7.46 9.05
C ASN A 122 -14.94 6.17 9.43
N GLU A 123 -14.98 5.17 8.55
CA GLU A 123 -15.53 3.84 8.85
C GLU A 123 -14.81 3.18 10.04
N ILE A 124 -13.47 3.20 10.04
CA ILE A 124 -12.68 2.71 11.17
C ILE A 124 -13.06 3.43 12.45
N ARG A 125 -13.15 4.77 12.43
CA ARG A 125 -13.47 5.58 13.62
C ARG A 125 -14.88 5.31 14.15
N ASN A 126 -15.82 5.03 13.26
CA ASN A 126 -17.19 4.69 13.63
C ASN A 126 -17.29 3.27 14.23
N ASN A 127 -16.37 2.36 13.86
CA ASN A 127 -16.29 1.03 14.43
C ASN A 127 -15.34 1.00 15.65
N LYS A 128 -15.89 1.03 16.86
CA LYS A 128 -15.11 1.06 18.12
C LYS A 128 -14.10 -0.07 18.26
N THR A 129 -14.43 -1.28 17.80
CA THR A 129 -13.55 -2.45 17.91
C THR A 129 -12.35 -2.30 16.97
N LEU A 130 -12.63 -2.02 15.70
CA LEU A 130 -11.60 -1.81 14.67
C LEU A 130 -10.71 -0.61 15.00
N TYR A 131 -11.29 0.48 15.51
CA TYR A 131 -10.54 1.64 15.96
C TYR A 131 -9.53 1.29 17.06
N ARG A 132 -9.94 0.52 18.08
CA ARG A 132 -9.05 0.08 19.16
C ARG A 132 -7.90 -0.77 18.65
N GLU A 133 -8.18 -1.67 17.71
CA GLU A 133 -7.15 -2.50 17.08
C GLU A 133 -6.14 -1.66 16.29
N MET A 134 -6.63 -0.75 15.44
CA MET A 134 -5.76 0.14 14.68
C MET A 134 -4.90 1.02 15.59
N MET A 135 -5.45 1.50 16.70
CA MET A 135 -4.70 2.30 17.67
C MET A 135 -3.61 1.50 18.39
N LYS A 136 -3.85 0.22 18.72
CA LYS A 136 -2.80 -0.67 19.26
C LYS A 136 -1.64 -0.84 18.27
N ILE A 137 -1.96 -1.03 16.98
CA ILE A 137 -0.94 -1.13 15.92
C ILE A 137 -0.20 0.22 15.77
N ASN A 138 -0.92 1.34 15.79
CA ASN A 138 -0.32 2.68 15.69
C ASN A 138 0.71 2.94 16.80
N LEU A 139 0.39 2.56 18.04
CA LEU A 139 1.31 2.69 19.18
C LEU A 139 2.60 1.90 18.95
N LYS A 140 2.49 0.63 18.52
CA LYS A 140 3.66 -0.21 18.19
C LYS A 140 4.53 0.41 17.09
N ILE A 141 3.91 0.97 16.04
CA ILE A 141 4.63 1.66 14.96
C ILE A 141 5.39 2.88 15.51
N ARG A 142 4.77 3.66 16.40
CA ARG A 142 5.40 4.84 17.02
C ARG A 142 6.57 4.45 17.91
N GLU A 143 6.41 3.43 18.74
CA GLU A 143 7.48 2.88 19.58
C GLU A 143 8.66 2.41 18.74
N GLY A 144 8.41 1.64 17.67
CA GLY A 144 9.46 1.18 16.75
C GLY A 144 10.24 2.33 16.10
N ARG A 145 9.57 3.44 15.77
CA ARG A 145 10.24 4.65 15.25
C ARG A 145 11.12 5.31 16.30
N GLU A 146 10.67 5.43 17.54
CA GLU A 146 11.48 6.01 18.63
C GLU A 146 12.73 5.16 18.92
N VAL A 147 12.62 3.83 18.88
CA VAL A 147 13.78 2.93 19.01
C VAL A 147 14.76 3.12 17.84
N SER A 148 14.27 3.29 16.61
CA SER A 148 15.13 3.52 15.44
C SER A 148 15.90 4.85 15.50
N LYS A 149 15.30 5.90 16.07
CA LYS A 149 15.96 7.22 16.26
C LYS A 149 17.06 7.18 17.32
N LYS A 150 16.93 6.30 18.33
CA LYS A 150 17.92 6.14 19.40
C LYS A 150 19.14 5.31 19.00
N LYS A 151 19.16 4.68 17.82
CA LYS A 151 20.36 4.01 17.32
C LYS A 151 21.41 5.08 16.94
N PRO A 152 22.60 5.09 17.56
CA PRO A 152 23.63 6.06 17.22
C PRO A 152 24.04 5.88 15.76
N ARG A 153 24.01 6.98 14.99
CA ARG A 153 24.60 7.03 13.65
C ARG A 153 26.12 7.05 13.83
N TYR A 154 26.75 5.90 13.57
CA TYR A 154 28.20 5.66 13.55
C TYR A 154 28.92 5.67 14.92
N SER A 155 29.36 4.49 15.35
CA SER A 155 30.58 4.36 16.16
C SER A 155 31.77 4.45 15.20
N HIS A 156 32.43 5.60 15.14
CA HIS A 156 33.78 5.66 14.56
C HIS A 156 34.69 4.81 15.46
N GLN A 157 34.98 3.58 15.06
CA GLN A 157 36.17 2.88 15.54
C GLN A 157 37.37 3.59 14.89
N SER A 158 37.92 4.57 15.60
CA SER A 158 39.27 5.05 15.37
C SER A 158 40.22 3.88 15.65
N GLN A 159 40.65 3.19 14.58
CA GLN A 159 41.82 2.33 14.65
C GLN A 159 43.04 3.23 14.84
N SER A 160 43.44 3.44 16.09
CA SER A 160 44.77 3.94 16.42
C SER A 160 45.77 2.83 16.13
N ALA A 161 46.43 2.92 14.98
CA ALA A 161 47.66 2.20 14.71
C ALA A 161 48.80 2.94 15.42
N ALA A 162 49.38 2.30 16.43
CA ALA A 162 50.75 2.48 16.90
C ALA A 162 51.12 1.24 17.73
#